data_AF-A0A6H1NLK6-F1
#
_entry.id   AF-A0A6H1NLK6-F1
#
_cell.length_a   1.000
_cell.length_b   1.000
_cell.length_c   1.000
_cell.angle_alpha   90.00
_cell.angle_beta   90.00
_cell.angle_gamma   90.00
#
_symmetry.space_group_name_H-M   'P 1'
#
loop_
_entity.id
_entity.type
_entity.pdbx_description
1 polymer ?
#
loop_
_entity_poly.entity_id
_entity_poly.type
_entity_poly.pdbx_seq_one_letter_code
_entity_poly.pdbx_strand_id
1 'polypeptide(L)'
;MAAIQRTAGNRAASVTVQRVGESSTSAPPAAEESGREDQGAAVITRLSRSIEGHVVVAKMKVNPLAPGTWWPEHWMPEGPARLKRTLERRVISGELFGAQDLEDIRTLSQVNPQWLAKVGIGTFKESEEYIKGDHKDWLRNLPGKRILAATLAFQRNAPGTRPAGAPTPIAPDYTLGRFMTTKAPGVPDEEKQPLRTERDEQIRQTAVDTLHPAGLPSERLHPDADKAETVKHAAKDAKARDVFTSVLLLLQHGLKTYDPRAGVAAHVDYREGDVVRALAHGGRVNIRIPALRAGESPQSLTDFLGVTDRGRRAGFVDKRDFATHRTAIEKNKEGGEPGKFQEKGGIGASVANFLTPAVPHVGPERPQLMGMDISGGGFGSQDWNGDVVLPNGSYGHMLLILTPPTAAKDGSLLVGIETIKPHAASPVGYVHNARSTEATANPESVLHGHKGDKVGTGGLKHNERLVELRELGKAQGSGDWRAFLDRIKREWLDELEKNKDDAAGQRKMYERLVGRRQHFYEQTEQTEQTDQAE
;
A
#
# COMPACT_ATOMS: atom_id res chain seq x y z
N MET A 1 -43.99 50.97 -33.71
CA MET A 1 -43.17 52.16 -34.01
C MET A 1 -41.73 51.72 -34.25
N ALA A 2 -41.23 52.09 -35.43
CA ALA A 2 -39.86 52.13 -35.96
C ALA A 2 -38.72 51.28 -35.34
N ALA A 3 -38.14 50.43 -36.20
CA ALA A 3 -36.74 50.02 -36.17
C ALA A 3 -35.81 51.21 -36.48
N ILE A 4 -34.53 51.13 -36.09
CA ILE A 4 -33.36 51.52 -36.91
C ILE A 4 -32.08 50.99 -36.26
N GLN A 5 -31.12 50.71 -37.15
CA GLN A 5 -29.90 49.92 -37.06
C GLN A 5 -28.67 50.85 -37.16
N ARG A 6 -27.49 50.33 -36.78
CA ARG A 6 -26.11 50.76 -37.16
C ARG A 6 -25.58 52.04 -36.46
N THR A 7 -24.29 52.26 -36.21
CA THR A 7 -23.09 51.95 -37.01
C THR A 7 -21.80 52.09 -36.17
N ALA A 8 -20.74 51.39 -36.59
CA ALA A 8 -19.35 51.56 -36.15
C ALA A 8 -18.69 52.86 -36.68
N GLY A 9 -17.59 53.29 -36.05
CA GLY A 9 -16.72 54.36 -36.55
C GLY A 9 -15.37 54.46 -35.83
N ASN A 10 -14.32 54.02 -36.51
CA ASN A 10 -12.89 54.21 -36.18
C ASN A 10 -12.50 55.69 -36.12
N ARG A 11 -11.53 56.05 -35.27
CA ARG A 11 -10.49 57.03 -35.63
C ARG A 11 -9.21 56.84 -34.81
N ALA A 12 -8.10 56.82 -35.55
CA ALA A 12 -6.73 56.67 -35.13
C ALA A 12 -6.14 57.97 -34.54
N ALA A 13 -5.10 57.81 -33.72
CA ALA A 13 -4.02 58.79 -33.59
C ALA A 13 -2.69 58.04 -33.47
N SER A 14 -1.93 58.12 -34.56
CA SER A 14 -0.55 57.72 -34.73
C SER A 14 0.38 58.74 -34.11
N VAL A 15 1.42 58.29 -33.41
CA VAL A 15 2.65 59.06 -33.20
C VAL A 15 3.82 58.17 -33.58
N THR A 16 4.46 58.52 -34.69
CA THR A 16 5.74 58.01 -35.16
C THR A 16 6.77 59.10 -34.95
N VAL A 17 7.90 58.78 -34.31
CA VAL A 17 9.16 59.53 -34.47
C VAL A 17 10.28 58.51 -34.72
N GLN A 18 10.84 58.57 -35.93
CA GLN A 18 12.13 57.98 -36.36
C GLN A 18 13.28 58.81 -35.73
N ARG A 19 14.38 58.27 -35.17
CA ARG A 19 15.48 57.39 -35.64
C ARG A 19 16.79 58.22 -35.67
N VAL A 20 17.90 57.60 -35.22
CA VAL A 20 19.29 57.62 -35.77
C VAL A 20 20.37 57.82 -34.69
N GLY A 21 21.34 56.88 -34.65
CA GLY A 21 22.64 57.06 -34.02
C GLY A 21 23.29 55.75 -33.55
N GLU A 22 24.02 55.05 -34.43
CA GLU A 22 24.93 53.95 -34.08
C GLU A 22 26.13 54.44 -33.26
N SER A 23 26.54 53.70 -32.23
CA SER A 23 27.96 53.37 -32.02
C SER A 23 28.08 52.15 -31.12
N SER A 24 29.04 51.32 -31.49
CA SER A 24 29.41 50.02 -30.96
C SER A 24 29.88 50.04 -29.50
N THR A 25 29.42 49.08 -28.71
CA THR A 25 30.25 48.42 -27.68
C THR A 25 29.63 47.06 -27.35
N SER A 26 30.35 46.03 -27.79
CA SER A 26 30.30 44.61 -27.43
C SER A 26 29.29 44.17 -26.35
N ALA A 27 28.28 43.42 -26.77
CA ALA A 27 27.60 42.46 -25.90
C ALA A 27 28.59 41.35 -25.49
N PRO A 28 28.58 40.85 -24.24
CA PRO A 28 29.29 39.63 -23.88
C PRO A 28 28.66 38.44 -24.62
N PRO A 29 29.44 37.42 -25.01
CA PRO A 29 28.96 36.39 -25.92
C PRO A 29 27.93 35.48 -25.24
N ALA A 30 26.76 35.35 -25.86
CA ALA A 30 25.76 34.31 -25.58
C ALA A 30 26.20 32.91 -26.09
N ALA A 31 27.50 32.60 -26.01
CA ALA A 31 28.11 31.39 -26.56
C ALA A 31 28.52 30.35 -25.49
N GLU A 32 28.41 30.67 -24.20
CA GLU A 32 28.76 29.71 -23.14
C GLU A 32 27.59 28.82 -22.66
N GLU A 33 26.34 29.16 -22.97
CA GLU A 33 25.17 28.31 -22.63
C GLU A 33 24.88 27.24 -23.69
N SER A 34 25.10 27.52 -24.98
CA SER A 34 24.86 26.53 -26.05
C SER A 34 25.97 25.48 -26.17
N GLY A 35 27.22 25.82 -25.84
CA GLY A 35 28.37 24.90 -25.93
C GLY A 35 28.44 23.83 -24.84
N ARG A 36 27.65 23.95 -23.75
CA ARG A 36 27.56 22.94 -22.68
C ARG A 36 26.48 21.90 -22.94
N GLU A 37 25.45 22.20 -23.73
CA GLU A 37 24.39 21.22 -24.06
C GLU A 37 24.86 20.11 -25.02
N ASP A 38 25.95 20.34 -25.77
CA ASP A 38 26.56 19.32 -26.66
C ASP A 38 27.47 18.32 -25.92
N GLN A 39 27.92 18.63 -24.70
CA GLN A 39 28.79 17.73 -23.94
C GLN A 39 28.01 16.51 -23.45
N GLY A 40 28.39 15.35 -24.00
CA GLY A 40 27.73 14.08 -23.70
C GLY A 40 26.49 13.79 -24.56
N ALA A 41 26.26 14.47 -25.69
CA ALA A 41 25.09 14.26 -26.55
C ALA A 41 24.85 12.79 -26.94
N ALA A 42 25.91 12.03 -27.24
CA ALA A 42 25.80 10.59 -27.53
C ALA A 42 25.38 9.77 -26.29
N VAL A 43 25.87 10.16 -25.10
CA VAL A 43 25.52 9.55 -23.81
C VAL A 43 24.07 9.86 -23.45
N ILE A 44 23.66 11.12 -23.60
CA ILE A 44 22.26 11.58 -23.45
C ILE A 44 21.34 10.77 -24.36
N THR A 45 21.69 10.61 -25.64
CA THR A 45 20.87 9.87 -26.60
C THR A 45 20.71 8.41 -26.17
N ARG A 46 21.80 7.76 -25.76
CA ARG A 46 21.76 6.36 -25.31
C ARG A 46 20.95 6.19 -24.04
N LEU A 47 21.19 7.01 -23.02
CA LEU A 47 20.45 6.97 -21.76
C LEU A 47 18.96 7.30 -21.96
N SER A 48 18.63 8.25 -22.82
CA SER A 48 17.23 8.60 -23.15
C SER A 48 16.48 7.41 -23.75
N ARG A 49 17.10 6.71 -24.72
CA ARG A 49 16.51 5.48 -25.29
C ARG A 49 16.34 4.39 -24.25
N SER A 50 17.30 4.22 -23.35
CA SER A 50 17.19 3.25 -22.26
C SER A 50 16.06 3.61 -21.28
N ILE A 51 15.89 4.88 -20.94
CA ILE A 51 14.79 5.36 -20.09
C ILE A 51 13.44 4.96 -20.67
N GLU A 52 13.24 5.17 -21.97
CA GLU A 52 11.99 4.84 -22.66
C GLU A 52 11.81 3.32 -22.85
N GLY A 53 12.89 2.59 -23.19
CA GLY A 53 12.84 1.16 -23.49
C GLY A 53 12.55 0.25 -22.30
N HIS A 54 12.85 0.70 -21.08
CA HIS A 54 12.72 -0.11 -19.86
C HIS A 54 11.47 0.24 -19.01
N VAL A 55 10.46 0.85 -19.63
CA VAL A 55 9.15 1.09 -19.00
C VAL A 55 8.21 -0.08 -19.26
N VAL A 56 7.67 -0.66 -18.18
CA VAL A 56 6.65 -1.73 -18.27
C VAL A 56 5.21 -1.16 -18.30
N VAL A 57 4.96 -0.06 -17.60
CA VAL A 57 3.61 0.53 -17.51
C VAL A 57 3.25 1.29 -18.79
N ALA A 58 2.31 0.74 -19.57
CA ALA A 58 1.88 1.34 -20.83
C ALA A 58 1.22 2.74 -20.65
N LYS A 59 0.40 2.93 -19.62
CA LYS A 59 -0.30 4.20 -19.34
C LYS A 59 -0.46 4.44 -17.84
N MET A 60 -0.31 5.69 -17.40
CA MET A 60 -0.66 6.09 -16.03
C MET A 60 -2.17 6.27 -15.87
N LYS A 61 -2.69 5.93 -14.70
CA LYS A 61 -4.04 6.36 -14.31
C LYS A 61 -4.02 7.87 -14.11
N VAL A 62 -4.88 8.57 -14.84
CA VAL A 62 -5.03 10.02 -14.71
C VAL A 62 -5.72 10.33 -13.38
N ASN A 63 -5.15 11.22 -12.58
CA ASN A 63 -5.79 11.74 -11.38
C ASN A 63 -6.37 13.14 -11.68
N PRO A 64 -7.69 13.29 -11.83
CA PRO A 64 -8.30 14.58 -12.18
C PRO A 64 -8.11 15.65 -11.08
N LEU A 65 -7.70 15.27 -9.87
CA LEU A 65 -7.44 16.19 -8.75
C LEU A 65 -5.95 16.52 -8.54
N ALA A 66 -5.04 15.97 -9.36
CA ALA A 66 -3.61 16.26 -9.31
C ALA A 66 -3.18 17.00 -10.59
N PRO A 67 -3.07 18.34 -10.55
CA PRO A 67 -2.61 19.15 -11.69
C PRO A 67 -1.26 18.64 -12.20
N GLY A 68 -1.09 18.61 -13.54
CA GLY A 68 0.14 18.12 -14.18
C GLY A 68 0.15 16.63 -14.55
N THR A 69 -0.83 15.84 -14.11
CA THR A 69 -0.93 14.41 -14.49
C THR A 69 -1.76 14.15 -15.75
N TRP A 70 -2.31 15.19 -16.38
CA TRP A 70 -3.33 15.08 -17.42
C TRP A 70 -2.80 14.99 -18.84
N TRP A 71 -1.57 15.45 -19.09
CA TRP A 71 -0.99 15.46 -20.43
C TRP A 71 -0.42 14.07 -20.79
N PRO A 72 -0.84 13.47 -21.91
CA PRO A 72 -0.23 12.26 -22.42
C PRO A 72 1.23 12.51 -22.81
N GLU A 73 2.12 11.58 -22.47
CA GLU A 73 3.57 11.70 -22.73
C GLU A 73 3.90 11.88 -24.21
N HIS A 74 3.14 11.25 -25.11
CA HIS A 74 3.31 11.37 -26.56
C HIS A 74 2.92 12.75 -27.13
N TRP A 75 2.33 13.64 -26.31
CA TRP A 75 2.07 15.04 -26.68
C TRP A 75 3.19 15.98 -26.20
N MET A 76 4.14 15.48 -25.40
CA MET A 76 5.26 16.27 -24.91
C MET A 76 6.40 16.28 -25.94
N PRO A 77 7.07 17.43 -26.15
CA PRO A 77 8.24 17.49 -27.00
C PRO A 77 9.35 16.58 -26.44
N GLU A 78 10.19 16.04 -27.33
CA GLU A 78 11.37 15.28 -26.94
C GLU A 78 12.30 16.16 -26.09
N GLY A 79 12.86 15.56 -25.04
CA GLY A 79 13.76 16.25 -24.12
C GLY A 79 13.51 15.92 -22.64
N PRO A 80 14.16 16.66 -21.72
CA PRO A 80 14.19 16.32 -20.30
C PRO A 80 12.82 16.20 -19.62
N ALA A 81 11.85 17.06 -19.99
CA ALA A 81 10.51 17.03 -19.41
C ALA A 81 9.75 15.75 -19.76
N ARG A 82 9.86 15.27 -21.01
CA ARG A 82 9.26 14.01 -21.44
C ARG A 82 9.93 12.83 -20.73
N LEU A 83 11.26 12.80 -20.66
CA LEU A 83 12.00 11.75 -19.95
C LEU A 83 11.66 11.68 -18.46
N LYS A 84 11.50 12.84 -17.81
CA LYS A 84 11.03 12.92 -16.42
C LYS A 84 9.66 12.24 -16.25
N ARG A 85 8.73 12.47 -17.19
CA ARG A 85 7.42 11.82 -17.22
C ARG A 85 7.53 10.31 -17.50
N THR A 86 8.44 9.89 -18.37
CA THR A 86 8.75 8.48 -18.60
C THR A 86 9.26 7.81 -17.32
N LEU A 87 10.12 8.48 -16.56
CA LEU A 87 10.62 7.98 -15.27
C LEU A 87 9.54 7.89 -14.19
N GLU A 88 8.52 8.77 -14.21
CA GLU A 88 7.32 8.63 -13.37
C GLU A 88 6.58 7.31 -13.66
N ARG A 89 6.58 6.83 -14.92
CA ARG A 89 6.06 5.51 -15.25
C ARG A 89 7.01 4.39 -14.85
N ARG A 90 8.30 4.55 -15.14
CA ARG A 90 9.33 3.55 -14.85
C ARG A 90 9.38 3.20 -13.36
N VAL A 91 9.28 4.18 -12.46
CA VAL A 91 9.36 3.93 -11.01
C VAL A 91 8.19 3.10 -10.46
N ILE A 92 7.08 2.96 -11.20
CA ILE A 92 5.89 2.21 -10.74
C ILE A 92 6.11 0.70 -10.84
N SER A 93 6.75 0.21 -11.91
CA SER A 93 7.02 -1.22 -12.13
C SER A 93 8.00 -1.52 -13.27
N GLY A 94 8.77 -0.52 -13.72
CA GLY A 94 9.79 -0.68 -14.75
C GLY A 94 11.09 -1.27 -14.21
N GLU A 95 12.12 -1.33 -15.05
CA GLU A 95 13.39 -1.94 -14.67
C GLU A 95 14.33 -0.94 -13.97
N LEU A 96 15.27 -1.44 -13.17
CA LEU A 96 16.37 -0.63 -12.62
C LEU A 96 17.31 -0.15 -13.73
N PHE A 97 18.18 0.81 -13.41
CA PHE A 97 19.22 1.23 -14.36
C PHE A 97 20.21 0.08 -14.58
N GLY A 98 20.47 -0.26 -15.84
CA GLY A 98 21.43 -1.29 -16.22
C GLY A 98 22.88 -0.82 -16.05
N ALA A 99 23.85 -1.71 -16.30
CA ALA A 99 25.27 -1.37 -16.20
C ALA A 99 25.66 -0.19 -17.11
N GLN A 100 25.19 -0.19 -18.35
CA GLN A 100 25.44 0.92 -19.29
C GLN A 100 24.79 2.23 -18.84
N ASP A 101 23.58 2.18 -18.27
CA ASP A 101 22.91 3.36 -17.73
C ASP A 101 23.73 3.98 -16.59
N LEU A 102 24.31 3.16 -15.72
CA LEU A 102 25.14 3.63 -14.62
C LEU A 102 26.42 4.31 -15.10
N GLU A 103 27.09 3.76 -16.13
CA GLU A 103 28.26 4.42 -16.74
C GLU A 103 27.87 5.73 -17.42
N ASP A 104 26.72 5.77 -18.08
CA ASP A 104 26.19 6.97 -18.73
C ASP A 104 25.89 8.05 -17.68
N ILE A 105 25.26 7.68 -16.58
CA ILE A 105 24.96 8.57 -15.45
C ILE A 105 26.26 9.05 -14.79
N ARG A 106 27.28 8.20 -14.61
CA ARG A 106 28.59 8.63 -14.07
C ARG A 106 29.27 9.64 -14.99
N THR A 107 29.28 9.35 -16.30
CA THR A 107 29.85 10.25 -17.30
C THR A 107 29.13 11.60 -17.29
N LEU A 108 27.80 11.59 -17.36
CA LEU A 108 26.98 12.81 -17.34
C LEU A 108 27.08 13.55 -15.99
N SER A 109 27.34 12.88 -14.88
CA SER A 109 27.59 13.55 -13.60
C SER A 109 28.81 14.46 -13.65
N GLN A 110 29.78 14.19 -14.53
CA GLN A 110 30.98 15.00 -14.72
C GLN A 110 30.80 16.03 -15.82
N VAL A 111 30.26 15.62 -16.98
CA VAL A 111 30.25 16.46 -18.19
C VAL A 111 28.95 17.25 -18.38
N ASN A 112 27.82 16.79 -17.81
CA ASN A 112 26.53 17.46 -17.95
C ASN A 112 25.56 17.19 -16.77
N PRO A 113 25.93 17.56 -15.53
CA PRO A 113 25.11 17.29 -14.35
C PRO A 113 23.77 18.06 -14.37
N GLN A 114 23.72 19.20 -15.06
CA GLN A 114 22.50 19.99 -15.19
C GLN A 114 21.42 19.26 -15.99
N TRP A 115 21.79 18.51 -17.04
CA TRP A 115 20.83 17.69 -17.78
C TRP A 115 20.24 16.58 -16.90
N LEU A 116 21.08 15.89 -16.10
CA LEU A 116 20.62 14.87 -15.15
C LEU A 116 19.64 15.46 -14.11
N ALA A 117 19.91 16.68 -13.62
CA ALA A 117 19.01 17.39 -12.73
C ALA A 117 17.67 17.76 -13.40
N LYS A 118 17.69 18.25 -14.65
CA LYS A 118 16.48 18.56 -15.44
C LYS A 118 15.61 17.32 -15.68
N VAL A 119 16.22 16.17 -15.98
CA VAL A 119 15.52 14.87 -16.14
C VAL A 119 15.01 14.32 -14.79
N GLY A 120 15.64 14.73 -13.69
CA GLY A 120 15.28 14.33 -12.33
C GLY A 120 15.94 13.04 -11.85
N ILE A 121 17.10 12.68 -12.42
CA ILE A 121 17.94 11.58 -11.97
C ILE A 121 18.91 12.05 -10.87
N GLY A 122 19.45 13.26 -11.01
CA GLY A 122 20.56 13.73 -10.19
C GLY A 122 21.87 13.04 -10.56
N THR A 123 22.94 13.39 -9.86
CA THR A 123 24.28 12.81 -10.06
C THR A 123 24.44 11.47 -9.35
N PHE A 124 25.42 10.70 -9.80
CA PHE A 124 25.80 9.43 -9.17
C PHE A 124 26.18 9.62 -7.69
N LYS A 125 27.02 10.61 -7.40
CA LYS A 125 27.51 10.92 -6.05
C LYS A 125 26.37 11.29 -5.10
N GLU A 126 25.44 12.14 -5.53
CA GLU A 126 24.27 12.52 -4.72
C GLU A 126 23.43 11.30 -4.32
N SER A 127 23.29 10.31 -5.21
CA SER A 127 22.55 9.08 -4.90
C SER A 127 23.34 8.15 -3.99
N GLU A 128 24.66 8.07 -4.14
CA GLU A 128 25.52 7.29 -3.24
C GLU A 128 25.58 7.85 -1.82
N GLU A 129 25.54 9.17 -1.67
CA GLU A 129 25.44 9.84 -0.37
C GLU A 129 24.05 9.64 0.23
N TYR A 130 22.99 9.77 -0.58
CA TYR A 130 21.61 9.61 -0.13
C TYR A 130 21.35 8.23 0.50
N ILE A 131 21.79 7.13 -0.13
CA ILE A 131 21.55 5.77 0.38
C ILE A 131 22.34 5.43 1.68
N LYS A 132 23.18 6.35 2.17
CA LYS A 132 23.87 6.23 3.47
C LYS A 132 23.17 7.02 4.58
N GLY A 133 22.25 7.91 4.23
CA GLY A 133 21.54 8.79 5.16
C GLY A 133 20.14 8.27 5.49
N ASP A 134 19.31 9.16 6.04
CA ASP A 134 17.89 8.88 6.28
C ASP A 134 17.05 8.99 4.99
N HIS A 135 15.86 8.40 5.04
CA HIS A 135 14.91 8.33 3.93
C HIS A 135 13.68 9.21 4.18
N LYS A 136 13.75 10.22 5.06
CA LYS A 136 12.60 11.07 5.44
C LYS A 136 12.00 11.83 4.25
N ASP A 137 12.80 12.08 3.22
CA ASP A 137 12.38 12.74 1.98
C ASP A 137 12.20 11.77 0.80
N TRP A 138 12.18 10.46 1.03
CA TRP A 138 12.14 9.44 -0.03
C TRP A 138 11.10 9.71 -1.10
N LEU A 139 9.83 9.91 -0.73
CA LEU A 139 8.76 10.19 -1.71
C LEU A 139 8.73 11.63 -2.23
N ARG A 140 9.55 12.53 -1.67
CA ARG A 140 9.76 13.88 -2.21
C ARG A 140 10.83 13.90 -3.30
N ASN A 141 11.73 12.90 -3.32
CA ASN A 141 12.69 12.74 -4.40
C ASN A 141 12.00 12.47 -5.74
N LEU A 142 12.59 13.02 -6.80
CA LEU A 142 12.14 12.79 -8.17
C LEU A 142 12.28 11.29 -8.53
N PRO A 143 11.39 10.76 -9.40
CA PRO A 143 11.40 9.34 -9.77
C PRO A 143 12.76 8.82 -10.27
N GLY A 144 13.47 9.58 -11.11
CA GLY A 144 14.79 9.20 -11.61
C GLY A 144 15.79 8.97 -10.48
N LYS A 145 15.87 9.90 -9.53
CA LYS A 145 16.72 9.80 -8.34
C LYS A 145 16.36 8.58 -7.49
N ARG A 146 15.07 8.30 -7.31
CA ARG A 146 14.61 7.09 -6.59
C ARG A 146 15.04 5.81 -7.30
N ILE A 147 14.92 5.73 -8.63
CA ILE A 147 15.36 4.56 -9.41
C ILE A 147 16.88 4.41 -9.29
N LEU A 148 17.65 5.49 -9.36
CA LEU A 148 19.11 5.45 -9.21
C LEU A 148 19.52 4.98 -7.81
N ALA A 149 18.96 5.58 -6.76
CA ALA A 149 19.18 5.16 -5.37
C ALA A 149 18.82 3.68 -5.18
N ALA A 150 17.65 3.25 -5.68
CA ALA A 150 17.21 1.86 -5.62
C ALA A 150 18.14 0.90 -6.38
N THR A 151 18.67 1.33 -7.53
CA THR A 151 19.64 0.56 -8.31
C THR A 151 20.92 0.32 -7.50
N LEU A 152 21.47 1.38 -6.90
CA LEU A 152 22.69 1.31 -6.10
C LEU A 152 22.50 0.51 -4.81
N ALA A 153 21.38 0.72 -4.12
CA ALA A 153 21.04 -0.01 -2.89
C ALA A 153 20.85 -1.51 -3.18
N PHE A 154 20.17 -1.85 -4.27
CA PHE A 154 19.97 -3.24 -4.68
C PHE A 154 21.27 -3.95 -5.06
N GLN A 155 22.12 -3.33 -5.89
CA GLN A 155 23.41 -3.94 -6.28
C GLN A 155 24.28 -4.33 -5.08
N ARG A 156 24.26 -3.50 -4.03
CA ARG A 156 25.04 -3.73 -2.79
C ARG A 156 24.46 -4.82 -1.89
N ASN A 157 23.16 -5.11 -2.00
CA ASN A 157 22.44 -5.89 -1.00
C ASN A 157 21.58 -7.03 -1.57
N ALA A 158 21.59 -7.25 -2.89
CA ALA A 158 20.87 -8.34 -3.51
C ALA A 158 21.33 -9.70 -2.94
N PRO A 159 20.46 -10.72 -2.96
CA PRO A 159 20.88 -12.08 -2.63
C PRO A 159 22.11 -12.48 -3.45
N GLY A 160 23.17 -12.92 -2.79
CA GLY A 160 24.45 -13.29 -3.41
C GLY A 160 25.50 -12.18 -3.45
N THR A 161 25.12 -10.89 -3.38
CA THR A 161 26.08 -9.77 -3.29
C THR A 161 26.16 -9.14 -1.90
N ARG A 162 25.13 -9.35 -1.07
CA ARG A 162 25.09 -8.86 0.30
C ARG A 162 26.27 -9.38 1.13
N PRO A 163 26.91 -8.54 1.98
CA PRO A 163 27.93 -9.00 2.92
C PRO A 163 27.43 -10.15 3.81
N ALA A 164 28.28 -11.14 4.05
CA ALA A 164 27.92 -12.32 4.85
C ALA A 164 27.49 -11.90 6.27
N GLY A 165 26.34 -12.41 6.71
CA GLY A 165 25.76 -12.11 8.02
C GLY A 165 25.03 -10.77 8.12
N ALA A 166 25.04 -9.92 7.10
CA ALA A 166 24.26 -8.69 7.11
C ALA A 166 22.75 -8.98 6.99
N PRO A 167 21.89 -8.31 7.79
CA PRO A 167 20.45 -8.49 7.69
C PRO A 167 19.92 -7.98 6.34
N THR A 168 18.76 -8.50 5.92
CA THR A 168 18.03 -7.94 4.77
C THR A 168 17.67 -6.49 5.04
N PRO A 169 18.06 -5.53 4.18
CA PRO A 169 17.68 -4.14 4.39
C PRO A 169 16.17 -3.94 4.33
N ILE A 170 15.67 -3.08 5.22
CA ILE A 170 14.25 -2.71 5.29
C ILE A 170 13.97 -1.30 4.74
N ALA A 171 15.02 -0.58 4.34
CA ALA A 171 14.95 0.76 3.80
C ALA A 171 14.26 0.79 2.42
N PRO A 172 13.54 1.88 2.09
CA PRO A 172 12.65 1.94 0.93
C PRO A 172 13.38 1.97 -0.42
N ASP A 173 14.66 2.33 -0.45
CA ASP A 173 15.50 2.25 -1.65
C ASP A 173 15.79 0.80 -2.05
N TYR A 174 16.22 -0.03 -1.09
CA TYR A 174 16.44 -1.45 -1.31
C TYR A 174 15.15 -2.18 -1.66
N THR A 175 14.06 -1.94 -0.92
CA THR A 175 12.79 -2.63 -1.14
C THR A 175 12.18 -2.27 -2.50
N LEU A 176 12.30 -1.02 -2.94
CA LEU A 176 11.94 -0.61 -4.31
C LEU A 176 12.82 -1.32 -5.34
N GLY A 177 14.13 -1.39 -5.10
CA GLY A 177 15.08 -2.09 -5.96
C GLY A 177 14.70 -3.55 -6.18
N ARG A 178 14.49 -4.28 -5.09
CA ARG A 178 14.03 -5.67 -5.11
C ARG A 178 12.70 -5.83 -5.85
N PHE A 179 11.74 -4.93 -5.60
CA PHE A 179 10.44 -4.96 -6.27
C PHE A 179 10.58 -4.76 -7.79
N MET A 180 11.34 -3.76 -8.24
CA MET A 180 11.56 -3.47 -9.66
C MET A 180 12.25 -4.65 -10.36
N THR A 181 13.30 -5.23 -9.77
CA THR A 181 13.96 -6.43 -10.31
C THR A 181 13.00 -7.63 -10.38
N THR A 182 12.17 -7.83 -9.36
CA THR A 182 11.17 -8.92 -9.34
C THR A 182 10.13 -8.76 -10.46
N LYS A 183 9.85 -7.52 -10.89
CA LYS A 183 8.89 -7.18 -11.96
C LYS A 183 9.50 -7.08 -13.35
N ALA A 184 10.82 -6.99 -13.46
CA ALA A 184 11.49 -6.82 -14.73
C ALA A 184 11.20 -8.00 -15.68
N PRO A 185 10.67 -7.77 -16.89
CA PRO A 185 10.35 -8.83 -17.84
C PRO A 185 11.60 -9.62 -18.28
N GLY A 186 12.76 -8.95 -18.37
CA GLY A 186 14.03 -9.57 -18.79
C GLY A 186 14.70 -10.46 -17.75
N VAL A 187 14.25 -10.45 -16.48
CA VAL A 187 14.85 -11.26 -15.42
C VAL A 187 14.20 -12.65 -15.38
N PRO A 188 14.97 -13.76 -15.46
CA PRO A 188 14.44 -15.12 -15.35
C PRO A 188 13.67 -15.38 -14.04
N ASP A 189 12.68 -16.27 -14.08
CA ASP A 189 11.88 -16.59 -12.88
C ASP A 189 12.71 -17.23 -11.76
N GLU A 190 13.77 -17.96 -12.09
CA GLU A 190 14.72 -18.54 -11.12
C GLU A 190 15.45 -17.45 -10.31
N GLU A 191 15.81 -16.33 -10.95
CA GLU A 191 16.43 -15.17 -10.30
C GLU A 191 15.39 -14.36 -9.50
N LYS A 192 14.13 -14.35 -9.93
CA LYS A 192 13.03 -13.69 -9.21
C LYS A 192 12.63 -14.44 -7.95
N GLN A 193 12.77 -15.75 -7.92
CA GLN A 193 12.30 -16.58 -6.81
C GLN A 193 12.94 -16.24 -5.45
N PRO A 194 14.27 -16.09 -5.30
CA PRO A 194 14.87 -15.66 -4.04
C PRO A 194 14.39 -14.26 -3.60
N LEU A 195 14.13 -13.35 -4.55
CA LEU A 195 13.60 -12.01 -4.25
C LEU A 195 12.16 -12.07 -3.73
N ARG A 196 11.32 -12.95 -4.29
CA ARG A 196 9.95 -13.21 -3.82
C ARG A 196 9.96 -13.83 -2.42
N THR A 197 10.83 -14.82 -2.18
CA THR A 197 10.99 -15.45 -0.87
C THR A 197 11.43 -14.44 0.18
N GLU A 198 12.44 -13.63 -0.12
CA GLU A 198 12.92 -12.60 0.81
C GLU A 198 11.84 -11.55 1.11
N ARG A 199 11.07 -11.11 0.09
CA ARG A 199 9.93 -10.21 0.29
C ARG A 199 8.88 -10.84 1.21
N ASP A 200 8.48 -12.08 0.94
CA ASP A 200 7.44 -12.76 1.69
C ASP A 200 7.90 -13.00 3.14
N GLU A 201 9.16 -13.34 3.35
CA GLU A 201 9.75 -13.47 4.68
C GLU A 201 9.79 -12.12 5.41
N GLN A 202 10.19 -11.04 4.75
CA GLN A 202 10.16 -9.71 5.36
C GLN A 202 8.75 -9.28 5.75
N ILE A 203 7.75 -9.52 4.89
CA ILE A 203 6.33 -9.27 5.22
C ILE A 203 5.92 -10.06 6.47
N ARG A 204 6.26 -11.36 6.52
CA ARG A 204 5.95 -12.25 7.63
C ARG A 204 6.59 -11.75 8.93
N GLN A 205 7.89 -11.48 8.90
CA GLN A 205 8.66 -11.04 10.07
C GLN A 205 8.16 -9.72 10.63
N THR A 206 7.95 -8.71 9.77
CA THR A 206 7.39 -7.42 10.19
C THR A 206 6.01 -7.59 10.83
N ALA A 207 5.17 -8.50 10.32
CA ALA A 207 3.87 -8.78 10.91
C ALA A 207 3.97 -9.49 12.28
N VAL A 208 4.88 -10.46 12.42
CA VAL A 208 5.13 -11.14 13.71
C VAL A 208 5.62 -10.14 14.74
N ASP A 209 6.60 -9.31 14.39
CA ASP A 209 7.14 -8.29 15.29
C ASP A 209 6.08 -7.26 15.71
N THR A 210 5.18 -6.92 14.79
CA THR A 210 4.01 -6.06 15.08
C THR A 210 3.08 -6.71 16.11
N LEU A 211 2.86 -8.02 16.04
CA LEU A 211 1.93 -8.74 16.93
C LEU A 211 2.55 -9.16 18.26
N HIS A 212 3.86 -9.39 18.27
CA HIS A 212 4.62 -9.87 19.42
C HIS A 212 5.94 -9.08 19.60
N PRO A 213 5.86 -7.79 19.96
CA PRO A 213 7.04 -6.95 20.15
C PRO A 213 7.94 -7.42 21.30
N ALA A 214 7.41 -8.18 22.27
CA ALA A 214 8.20 -8.77 23.35
C ALA A 214 9.22 -9.81 22.86
N GLY A 215 9.02 -10.38 21.67
CA GLY A 215 9.96 -11.30 21.02
C GLY A 215 10.97 -10.63 20.10
N LEU A 216 11.05 -9.29 20.11
CA LEU A 216 12.07 -8.56 19.36
C LEU A 216 13.47 -8.80 19.96
N PRO A 217 14.49 -9.02 19.13
CA PRO A 217 15.86 -9.10 19.61
C PRO A 217 16.34 -7.71 20.07
N SER A 218 17.26 -7.67 21.04
CA SER A 218 17.67 -6.44 21.71
C SER A 218 18.28 -5.40 20.76
N GLU A 219 18.96 -5.87 19.72
CA GLU A 219 19.61 -5.04 18.69
C GLU A 219 18.63 -4.29 17.80
N ARG A 220 17.34 -4.68 17.82
CA ARG A 220 16.27 -4.01 17.08
C ARG A 220 15.46 -3.04 17.93
N LEU A 221 15.68 -3.01 19.24
CA LEU A 221 15.02 -2.06 20.13
C LEU A 221 15.66 -0.68 19.99
N HIS A 222 14.82 0.34 19.92
CA HIS A 222 15.30 1.71 19.96
C HIS A 222 15.79 2.05 21.39
N PRO A 223 16.83 2.86 21.58
CA PRO A 223 17.30 3.28 22.92
C PRO A 223 16.23 3.95 23.80
N ASP A 224 15.16 4.44 23.18
CA ASP A 224 14.03 5.10 23.84
C ASP A 224 12.82 4.18 24.03
N ALA A 225 12.93 2.87 23.79
CA ALA A 225 11.83 1.92 23.90
C ALA A 225 11.19 1.93 25.30
N ASP A 226 12.00 2.02 26.35
CA ASP A 226 11.54 1.99 27.74
C ASP A 226 11.27 3.38 28.34
N LYS A 227 11.45 4.46 27.56
CA LYS A 227 11.18 5.81 28.05
C LYS A 227 9.68 6.02 28.22
N ALA A 228 9.30 6.84 29.21
CA ALA A 228 7.90 7.14 29.53
C ALA A 228 7.08 7.62 28.31
N GLU A 229 7.71 8.40 27.43
CA GLU A 229 7.09 8.90 26.19
C GLU A 229 6.74 7.79 25.19
N THR A 230 7.48 6.68 25.19
CA THR A 230 7.15 5.49 24.40
C THR A 230 6.12 4.66 25.13
N VAL A 231 6.37 4.31 26.40
CA VAL A 231 5.53 3.42 27.22
C VAL A 231 4.08 3.92 27.36
N LYS A 232 3.83 5.24 27.32
CA LYS A 232 2.46 5.79 27.33
C LYS A 232 1.57 5.27 26.18
N HIS A 233 2.18 4.78 25.09
CA HIS A 233 1.48 4.21 23.94
C HIS A 233 1.20 2.70 24.06
N ALA A 234 1.75 2.01 25.06
CA ALA A 234 1.70 0.54 25.17
C ALA A 234 0.26 -0.01 25.24
N ALA A 235 -0.65 0.67 25.95
CA ALA A 235 -2.05 0.23 26.03
C ALA A 235 -2.77 0.32 24.68
N LYS A 236 -2.50 1.38 23.90
CA LYS A 236 -3.04 1.54 22.55
C LYS A 236 -2.46 0.48 21.61
N ASP A 237 -1.16 0.23 21.71
CA ASP A 237 -0.49 -0.82 20.96
C ASP A 237 -1.09 -2.21 21.23
N ALA A 238 -1.25 -2.58 22.50
CA ALA A 238 -1.84 -3.87 22.87
C ALA A 238 -3.23 -4.08 22.28
N LYS A 239 -4.10 -3.06 22.33
CA LYS A 239 -5.42 -3.10 21.67
C LYS A 239 -5.31 -3.22 20.16
N ALA A 240 -4.33 -2.55 19.55
CA ALA A 240 -4.08 -2.67 18.12
C ALA A 240 -3.73 -4.11 17.71
N ARG A 241 -2.89 -4.77 18.51
CA ARG A 241 -2.47 -6.16 18.31
C ARG A 241 -3.61 -7.16 18.52
N ASP A 242 -4.47 -6.95 19.52
CA ASP A 242 -5.65 -7.81 19.78
C ASP A 242 -6.60 -7.85 18.58
N VAL A 243 -6.91 -6.67 17.99
CA VAL A 243 -7.78 -6.59 16.82
C VAL A 243 -7.08 -7.20 15.61
N PHE A 244 -5.79 -6.91 15.39
CA PHE A 244 -5.05 -7.44 14.24
C PHE A 244 -4.97 -8.98 14.28
N THR A 245 -4.73 -9.53 15.47
CA THR A 245 -4.78 -10.97 15.74
C THR A 245 -6.15 -11.56 15.38
N SER A 246 -7.23 -10.91 15.83
CA SER A 246 -8.60 -11.35 15.54
C SER A 246 -8.93 -11.32 14.04
N VAL A 247 -8.43 -10.32 13.31
CA VAL A 247 -8.51 -10.27 11.84
C VAL A 247 -7.77 -11.45 11.21
N LEU A 248 -6.54 -11.72 11.63
CA LEU A 248 -5.73 -12.80 11.06
C LEU A 248 -6.32 -14.19 11.34
N LEU A 249 -6.91 -14.40 12.53
CA LEU A 249 -7.66 -15.62 12.83
C LEU A 249 -8.80 -15.83 11.82
N LEU A 250 -9.57 -14.78 11.53
CA LEU A 250 -10.62 -14.85 10.51
C LEU A 250 -10.06 -15.15 9.10
N LEU A 251 -8.91 -14.57 8.73
CA LEU A 251 -8.27 -14.83 7.43
C LEU A 251 -7.72 -16.25 7.32
N GLN A 252 -7.14 -16.80 8.39
CA GLN A 252 -6.66 -18.18 8.43
C GLN A 252 -7.74 -19.18 8.05
N HIS A 253 -8.95 -18.95 8.53
CA HIS A 253 -10.08 -19.83 8.29
C HIS A 253 -10.85 -19.56 7.01
N GLY A 254 -10.94 -18.30 6.58
CA GLY A 254 -11.92 -17.91 5.56
C GLY A 254 -11.38 -17.22 4.32
N LEU A 255 -10.06 -16.95 4.23
CA LEU A 255 -9.52 -16.15 3.13
C LEU A 255 -9.59 -16.89 1.78
N LYS A 256 -10.35 -16.30 0.87
CA LYS A 256 -10.47 -16.68 -0.53
C LYS A 256 -9.97 -15.59 -1.45
N THR A 257 -9.53 -15.99 -2.64
CA THR A 257 -9.12 -15.09 -3.72
C THR A 257 -9.93 -15.31 -4.97
N TYR A 258 -10.18 -14.23 -5.71
CA TYR A 258 -10.84 -14.33 -7.01
C TYR A 258 -9.91 -14.99 -8.04
N ASP A 259 -10.36 -16.09 -8.64
CA ASP A 259 -9.69 -16.74 -9.78
C ASP A 259 -10.66 -16.81 -10.98
N PRO A 260 -10.44 -16.00 -12.04
CA PRO A 260 -11.28 -16.04 -13.23
C PRO A 260 -11.17 -17.37 -14.00
N ARG A 261 -10.15 -18.20 -13.72
CA ARG A 261 -9.94 -19.49 -14.39
C ARG A 261 -10.70 -20.64 -13.73
N ALA A 262 -11.20 -20.47 -12.51
CA ALA A 262 -11.82 -21.54 -11.71
C ALA A 262 -13.28 -21.89 -12.11
N GLY A 263 -13.87 -21.24 -13.12
CA GLY A 263 -15.23 -21.53 -13.56
C GLY A 263 -16.31 -21.16 -12.52
N VAL A 264 -17.32 -22.03 -12.31
CA VAL A 264 -18.43 -21.82 -11.33
C VAL A 264 -17.92 -22.04 -9.90
N ALA A 265 -17.11 -21.10 -9.41
CA ALA A 265 -16.75 -20.80 -8.03
C ALA A 265 -15.61 -19.78 -8.12
N ALA A 266 -15.93 -18.56 -8.54
CA ALA A 266 -14.90 -17.59 -8.89
C ALA A 266 -14.04 -17.15 -7.71
N HIS A 267 -14.37 -17.55 -6.48
CA HIS A 267 -13.56 -17.37 -5.27
C HIS A 267 -13.08 -18.73 -4.75
N VAL A 268 -11.78 -18.95 -4.81
CA VAL A 268 -11.11 -20.18 -4.36
C VAL A 268 -10.33 -19.92 -3.08
N ASP A 269 -10.08 -20.97 -2.31
CA ASP A 269 -9.26 -20.87 -1.10
C ASP A 269 -7.85 -20.34 -1.42
N TYR A 270 -7.41 -19.33 -0.65
CA TYR A 270 -6.07 -18.78 -0.84
C TYR A 270 -5.00 -19.76 -0.37
N ARG A 271 -4.23 -20.32 -1.32
CA ARG A 271 -3.15 -21.30 -1.05
C ARG A 271 -1.77 -20.85 -1.53
N GLU A 272 -1.69 -19.73 -2.23
CA GLU A 272 -0.46 -19.29 -2.92
C GLU A 272 0.60 -18.70 -1.97
N GLY A 273 0.25 -18.39 -0.72
CA GLY A 273 1.18 -17.76 0.21
C GLY A 273 0.61 -17.54 1.61
N ASP A 274 1.29 -16.70 2.36
CA ASP A 274 0.93 -16.35 3.75
C ASP A 274 -0.31 -15.46 3.80
N VAL A 275 -1.21 -15.69 4.77
CA VAL A 275 -2.47 -14.94 4.89
C VAL A 275 -2.25 -13.45 5.04
N VAL A 276 -1.17 -13.05 5.72
CA VAL A 276 -0.85 -11.64 5.94
C VAL A 276 -0.59 -10.88 4.63
N ARG A 277 -0.16 -11.58 3.55
CA ARG A 277 0.00 -10.96 2.23
C ARG A 277 -1.29 -10.37 1.69
N ALA A 278 -2.45 -10.89 2.10
CA ALA A 278 -3.74 -10.30 1.72
C ALA A 278 -3.87 -8.82 2.17
N LEU A 279 -3.18 -8.43 3.24
CA LEU A 279 -3.19 -7.09 3.82
C LEU A 279 -1.88 -6.31 3.56
N ALA A 280 -0.76 -6.99 3.34
CA ALA A 280 0.56 -6.37 3.26
C ALA A 280 0.82 -5.53 2.01
N HIS A 281 0.01 -5.59 0.96
CA HIS A 281 0.28 -4.85 -0.29
C HIS A 281 -0.63 -3.62 -0.46
N GLY A 282 -1.09 -3.01 0.63
CA GLY A 282 -2.03 -1.86 0.59
C GLY A 282 -3.38 -2.20 -0.06
N GLY A 283 -3.74 -3.48 -0.03
CA GLY A 283 -5.04 -3.95 -0.44
C GLY A 283 -5.93 -4.25 0.77
N ARG A 284 -7.13 -4.71 0.49
CA ARG A 284 -8.19 -4.89 1.48
C ARG A 284 -8.83 -6.26 1.31
N VAL A 285 -9.30 -6.82 2.41
CA VAL A 285 -10.13 -8.02 2.43
C VAL A 285 -11.56 -7.59 2.72
N ASN A 286 -12.49 -8.04 1.89
CA ASN A 286 -13.91 -7.88 2.14
C ASN A 286 -14.42 -9.10 2.92
N ILE A 287 -15.09 -8.86 4.03
CA ILE A 287 -15.72 -9.91 4.84
C ILE A 287 -17.22 -9.73 4.69
N ARG A 288 -17.90 -10.71 4.09
CA ARG A 288 -19.35 -10.68 3.92
C ARG A 288 -20.03 -11.23 5.16
N ILE A 289 -20.96 -10.45 5.71
CA ILE A 289 -21.70 -10.75 6.94
C ILE A 289 -23.12 -11.16 6.53
N PRO A 290 -23.63 -12.34 6.91
CA PRO A 290 -24.99 -12.72 6.55
C PRO A 290 -26.03 -11.79 7.19
N ALA A 291 -27.16 -11.61 6.52
CA ALA A 291 -28.35 -10.93 7.05
C ALA A 291 -28.75 -11.45 8.43
N LEU A 292 -29.28 -10.54 9.26
CA LEU A 292 -29.66 -10.82 10.65
C LEU A 292 -30.86 -11.76 10.76
N ARG A 293 -30.76 -12.75 11.64
CA ARG A 293 -31.92 -13.48 12.17
C ARG A 293 -32.49 -12.74 13.39
N ALA A 294 -33.64 -13.19 13.89
CA ALA A 294 -34.25 -12.63 15.07
C ALA A 294 -33.32 -12.73 16.29
N GLY A 295 -33.16 -11.61 17.02
CA GLY A 295 -32.31 -11.53 18.21
C GLY A 295 -30.81 -11.34 17.95
N GLU A 296 -30.38 -11.29 16.68
CA GLU A 296 -28.97 -11.15 16.33
C GLU A 296 -28.50 -9.68 16.35
N SER A 297 -27.27 -9.44 16.82
CA SER A 297 -26.66 -8.12 16.85
C SER A 297 -25.97 -7.79 15.51
N PRO A 298 -26.23 -6.61 14.91
CA PRO A 298 -25.46 -6.11 13.76
C PRO A 298 -23.99 -5.81 14.08
N GLN A 299 -23.62 -5.79 15.36
CA GLN A 299 -22.26 -5.54 15.84
C GLN A 299 -21.49 -6.84 16.16
N SER A 300 -22.08 -8.03 15.96
CA SER A 300 -21.45 -9.29 16.38
C SER A 300 -20.01 -9.46 15.86
N LEU A 301 -19.73 -9.06 14.61
CA LEU A 301 -18.37 -9.14 14.06
C LEU A 301 -17.43 -8.09 14.67
N THR A 302 -17.91 -6.87 14.93
CA THR A 302 -17.08 -5.83 15.56
C THR A 302 -16.85 -6.10 17.05
N ASP A 303 -17.79 -6.78 17.71
CA ASP A 303 -17.66 -7.26 19.08
C ASP A 303 -16.61 -8.37 19.15
N PHE A 304 -16.63 -9.32 18.21
CA PHE A 304 -15.56 -10.32 18.05
C PHE A 304 -14.18 -9.68 17.88
N LEU A 305 -14.08 -8.64 17.05
CA LEU A 305 -12.82 -7.90 16.88
C LEU A 305 -12.43 -7.07 18.11
N GLY A 306 -13.35 -6.79 19.04
CA GLY A 306 -13.12 -5.93 20.19
C GLY A 306 -13.15 -4.43 19.87
N VAL A 307 -13.59 -4.04 18.67
CA VAL A 307 -13.66 -2.62 18.24
C VAL A 307 -14.99 -1.94 18.63
N THR A 308 -15.92 -2.73 19.16
CA THR A 308 -17.14 -2.26 19.81
C THR A 308 -17.23 -2.78 21.26
N ASP A 309 -17.80 -1.96 22.14
CA ASP A 309 -18.14 -2.28 23.53
C ASP A 309 -19.62 -1.88 23.75
N ARG A 310 -20.44 -2.85 24.17
CA ARG A 310 -21.90 -2.70 24.38
C ARG A 310 -22.60 -2.02 23.19
N GLY A 311 -22.26 -2.44 21.96
CA GLY A 311 -22.85 -1.93 20.72
C GLY A 311 -22.39 -0.53 20.31
N ARG A 312 -21.39 0.06 20.99
CA ARG A 312 -20.78 1.36 20.64
C ARG A 312 -19.33 1.17 20.27
N ARG A 313 -18.78 2.03 19.40
CA ARG A 313 -17.35 2.01 19.07
C ARG A 313 -16.51 2.17 20.34
N ALA A 314 -15.51 1.31 20.51
CA ALA A 314 -14.61 1.36 21.66
C ALA A 314 -13.78 2.66 21.66
N GLY A 315 -13.42 3.17 22.84
CA GLY A 315 -12.77 4.49 22.99
C GLY A 315 -11.39 4.62 22.33
N PHE A 316 -10.69 3.51 22.11
CA PHE A 316 -9.39 3.47 21.44
C PHE A 316 -9.49 3.40 19.90
N VAL A 317 -10.70 3.30 19.36
CA VAL A 317 -10.95 3.22 17.91
C VAL A 317 -11.38 4.59 17.40
N ASP A 318 -10.62 5.10 16.44
CA ASP A 318 -10.86 6.40 15.83
C ASP A 318 -12.09 6.36 14.93
N LYS A 319 -12.85 7.45 14.91
CA LYS A 319 -13.77 7.74 13.80
C LYS A 319 -12.95 8.29 12.64
N ARG A 320 -13.22 7.85 11.42
CA ARG A 320 -12.63 8.45 10.22
C ARG A 320 -13.62 9.37 9.52
N ASP A 321 -13.09 10.44 8.95
CA ASP A 321 -13.86 11.42 8.20
C ASP A 321 -14.11 11.00 6.73
N PHE A 322 -13.23 10.18 6.16
CA PHE A 322 -13.36 9.69 4.79
C PHE A 322 -12.72 8.31 4.58
N ALA A 323 -13.24 7.62 3.57
CA ALA A 323 -12.69 6.39 3.01
C ALA A 323 -12.90 6.38 1.49
N THR A 324 -11.87 5.99 0.75
CA THR A 324 -11.86 5.94 -0.73
C THR A 324 -12.52 4.68 -1.30
N HIS A 325 -13.00 3.79 -0.43
CA HIS A 325 -13.63 2.51 -0.77
C HIS A 325 -14.93 2.31 0.02
N ARG A 326 -15.87 1.56 -0.57
CA ARG A 326 -17.11 1.10 0.07
C ARG A 326 -17.59 -0.20 -0.56
N THR A 327 -18.45 -0.91 0.14
CA THR A 327 -19.10 -2.11 -0.39
C THR A 327 -20.54 -1.77 -0.80
N ALA A 328 -20.89 -2.10 -2.05
CA ALA A 328 -22.26 -2.08 -2.53
C ALA A 328 -22.87 -3.48 -2.37
N ILE A 329 -24.00 -3.56 -1.67
CA ILE A 329 -24.69 -4.82 -1.36
C ILE A 329 -26.16 -4.65 -1.79
N GLU A 330 -26.68 -5.58 -2.58
CA GLU A 330 -28.10 -5.65 -2.95
C GLU A 330 -28.90 -6.44 -1.91
N LYS A 331 -30.22 -6.26 -1.89
CA LYS A 331 -31.12 -7.05 -1.03
C LYS A 331 -30.98 -8.54 -1.35
N ASN A 332 -31.10 -9.39 -0.32
CA ASN A 332 -31.15 -10.84 -0.54
C ASN A 332 -32.40 -11.22 -1.33
N LYS A 333 -32.29 -12.24 -2.19
CA LYS A 333 -33.42 -12.71 -3.00
C LYS A 333 -34.39 -13.54 -2.16
N GLU A 334 -35.58 -13.76 -2.69
CA GLU A 334 -36.54 -14.73 -2.14
C GLU A 334 -35.87 -16.12 -2.06
N GLY A 335 -36.11 -16.84 -0.97
CA GLY A 335 -35.42 -18.10 -0.67
C GLY A 335 -34.09 -17.96 0.08
N GLY A 336 -33.67 -16.73 0.42
CA GLY A 336 -32.50 -16.49 1.27
C GLY A 336 -31.14 -16.52 0.54
N GLU A 337 -31.17 -16.51 -0.80
CA GLU A 337 -29.97 -16.37 -1.61
C GLU A 337 -29.32 -14.99 -1.40
N PRO A 338 -28.00 -14.93 -1.23
CA PRO A 338 -27.29 -13.67 -1.04
C PRO A 338 -27.41 -12.73 -2.26
N GLY A 339 -27.64 -11.43 -2.02
CA GLY A 339 -27.67 -10.41 -3.09
C GLY A 339 -26.28 -10.15 -3.71
N LYS A 340 -26.21 -9.30 -4.74
CA LYS A 340 -24.93 -8.90 -5.35
C LYS A 340 -24.04 -8.15 -4.34
N PHE A 341 -22.75 -8.47 -4.34
CA PHE A 341 -21.76 -7.93 -3.41
C PHE A 341 -20.53 -7.41 -4.18
N GLN A 342 -20.24 -6.12 -4.13
CA GLN A 342 -19.14 -5.51 -4.89
C GLN A 342 -18.44 -4.38 -4.15
N GLU A 343 -17.11 -4.42 -4.10
CA GLU A 343 -16.30 -3.25 -3.74
C GLU A 343 -16.40 -2.16 -4.82
N LYS A 344 -16.59 -0.93 -4.38
CA LYS A 344 -16.52 0.31 -5.16
C LYS A 344 -15.40 1.17 -4.59
N GLY A 345 -14.63 1.83 -5.45
CA GLY A 345 -13.52 2.67 -5.05
C GLY A 345 -13.42 3.99 -5.82
N GLY A 346 -12.53 4.86 -5.36
CA GLY A 346 -12.22 6.15 -5.97
C GLY A 346 -12.93 7.34 -5.33
N ILE A 347 -12.65 8.54 -5.83
CA ILE A 347 -13.13 9.82 -5.28
C ILE A 347 -14.67 9.86 -5.19
N GLY A 348 -15.38 9.30 -6.16
CA GLY A 348 -16.84 9.19 -6.13
C GLY A 348 -17.37 8.33 -4.98
N ALA A 349 -16.60 7.35 -4.50
CA ALA A 349 -16.95 6.55 -3.33
C ALA A 349 -16.79 7.34 -2.03
N SER A 350 -15.75 8.20 -1.91
CA SER A 350 -15.60 9.10 -0.75
C SER A 350 -16.77 10.06 -0.60
N VAL A 351 -17.21 10.66 -1.72
CA VAL A 351 -18.37 11.56 -1.75
C VAL A 351 -19.67 10.80 -1.46
N ALA A 352 -19.84 9.61 -2.04
CA ALA A 352 -21.01 8.79 -1.78
C ALA A 352 -21.09 8.28 -0.33
N ASN A 353 -19.94 7.96 0.31
CA ASN A 353 -19.87 7.60 1.74
C ASN A 353 -20.34 8.76 2.63
N PHE A 354 -19.93 9.99 2.30
CA PHE A 354 -20.34 11.19 3.01
C PHE A 354 -21.85 11.51 2.83
N LEU A 355 -22.39 11.28 1.63
CA LEU A 355 -23.78 11.63 1.26
C LEU A 355 -24.80 10.53 1.56
N THR A 356 -24.40 9.32 1.99
CA THR A 356 -25.35 8.23 2.25
C THR A 356 -26.26 8.57 3.45
N PRO A 357 -27.60 8.55 3.31
CA PRO A 357 -28.52 8.98 4.36
C PRO A 357 -28.89 7.85 5.35
N ALA A 358 -28.78 8.15 6.63
CA ALA A 358 -29.96 8.35 7.46
C ALA A 358 -31.04 7.27 7.73
N VAL A 359 -30.92 5.93 7.61
CA VAL A 359 -31.97 4.99 8.13
C VAL A 359 -32.33 5.23 9.62
N PRO A 360 -33.59 5.58 9.95
CA PRO A 360 -34.05 5.72 11.33
C PRO A 360 -34.31 4.37 12.01
N HIS A 361 -34.07 4.27 13.32
CA HIS A 361 -34.26 3.10 14.20
C HIS A 361 -33.38 1.85 13.94
N VAL A 362 -32.53 1.85 12.91
CA VAL A 362 -31.31 1.01 12.78
C VAL A 362 -30.05 1.87 12.58
N GLY A 363 -30.24 3.18 12.44
CA GLY A 363 -29.20 4.14 12.16
C GLY A 363 -28.81 4.17 10.65
N PRO A 364 -28.30 5.32 10.16
CA PRO A 364 -28.08 5.75 8.79
C PRO A 364 -27.82 4.86 7.55
N GLU A 365 -27.85 3.52 7.47
CA GLU A 365 -27.16 2.75 6.38
C GLU A 365 -25.78 3.35 5.99
N ARG A 366 -25.12 4.05 6.91
CA ARG A 366 -23.82 4.66 6.66
C ARG A 366 -22.78 3.60 6.98
N PRO A 367 -21.82 3.38 6.08
CA PRO A 367 -20.62 2.68 6.44
C PRO A 367 -20.00 3.35 7.68
N GLN A 368 -19.80 2.60 8.75
CA GLN A 368 -19.09 3.06 9.93
C GLN A 368 -17.60 3.00 9.62
N LEU A 369 -16.99 4.17 9.44
CA LEU A 369 -15.56 4.31 9.16
C LEU A 369 -14.79 4.36 10.47
N MET A 370 -14.06 3.28 10.75
CA MET A 370 -13.26 3.08 11.93
C MET A 370 -11.79 2.96 11.55
N GLY A 371 -10.92 3.38 12.46
CA GLY A 371 -9.48 3.35 12.27
C GLY A 371 -8.74 3.07 13.57
N MET A 372 -7.57 2.46 13.45
CA MET A 372 -6.69 2.23 14.59
C MET A 372 -5.24 2.18 14.15
N ASP A 373 -4.38 2.90 14.85
CA ASP A 373 -2.96 2.94 14.53
C ASP A 373 -2.27 1.67 15.02
N ILE A 374 -1.39 1.12 14.19
CA ILE A 374 -0.55 -0.04 14.52
C ILE A 374 0.91 0.40 14.60
N SER A 375 1.74 -0.40 15.25
CA SER A 375 3.20 -0.27 15.33
C SER A 375 3.86 -1.21 14.32
N GLY A 376 3.66 -0.97 13.02
CA GLY A 376 4.21 -1.83 11.96
C GLY A 376 5.73 -1.95 12.07
N GLY A 377 6.22 -3.16 12.33
CA GLY A 377 7.63 -3.44 12.64
C GLY A 377 7.93 -3.68 14.13
N GLY A 378 6.91 -3.60 14.99
CA GLY A 378 6.97 -3.88 16.41
C GLY A 378 7.10 -2.62 17.27
N PHE A 379 6.29 -2.52 18.31
CA PHE A 379 6.32 -1.42 19.27
C PHE A 379 7.69 -1.26 19.94
N GLY A 380 8.21 -0.02 19.94
CA GLY A 380 9.51 0.30 20.57
C GLY A 380 10.73 -0.12 19.75
N SER A 381 10.55 -0.75 18.58
CA SER A 381 11.65 -1.03 17.68
C SER A 381 12.18 0.23 17.00
N GLN A 382 13.38 0.12 16.44
CA GLN A 382 14.00 1.16 15.62
C GLN A 382 13.63 0.97 14.14
N ASP A 383 13.17 2.04 13.47
CA ASP A 383 12.96 2.05 12.03
C ASP A 383 14.24 2.29 11.22
N TRP A 384 14.17 2.26 9.89
CA TRP A 384 15.33 2.47 9.02
C TRP A 384 15.91 3.89 9.06
N ASN A 385 15.18 4.89 9.59
CA ASN A 385 15.69 6.24 9.83
C ASN A 385 16.29 6.39 11.23
N GLY A 386 16.22 5.34 12.05
CA GLY A 386 16.64 5.36 13.44
C GLY A 386 15.59 5.89 14.41
N ASP A 387 14.35 6.15 13.97
CA ASP A 387 13.27 6.65 14.82
C ASP A 387 12.52 5.49 15.53
N VAL A 388 11.84 5.78 16.64
CA VAL A 388 11.06 4.78 17.41
C VAL A 388 9.71 4.47 16.76
N VAL A 389 9.40 3.18 16.60
CA VAL A 389 8.12 2.69 16.06
C VAL A 389 7.00 2.77 17.11
N LEU A 390 5.94 3.52 16.80
CA LEU A 390 4.82 3.79 17.71
C LEU A 390 3.45 3.67 17.01
N PRO A 391 2.36 3.33 17.73
CA PRO A 391 1.00 3.36 17.22
C PRO A 391 0.43 4.81 17.18
N ASN A 392 1.11 5.69 16.44
CA ASN A 392 0.75 7.11 16.27
C ASN A 392 0.22 7.45 14.87
N GLY A 393 0.08 6.44 14.01
CA GLY A 393 -0.38 6.55 12.63
C GLY A 393 0.73 6.74 11.60
N SER A 394 1.98 6.95 12.01
CA SER A 394 3.16 7.03 11.13
C SER A 394 3.66 5.65 10.68
N TYR A 395 3.42 4.63 11.51
CA TYR A 395 3.88 3.26 11.32
C TYR A 395 2.71 2.30 11.05
N GLY A 396 1.74 2.76 10.27
CA GLY A 396 0.60 1.96 9.86
C GLY A 396 -0.71 2.35 10.52
N HIS A 397 -1.78 2.10 9.78
CA HIS A 397 -3.14 2.35 10.23
C HIS A 397 -4.08 1.28 9.69
N MET A 398 -4.74 0.56 10.59
CA MET A 398 -5.77 -0.41 10.26
C MET A 398 -7.07 0.32 9.93
N LEU A 399 -7.56 0.12 8.71
CA LEU A 399 -8.84 0.63 8.23
C LEU A 399 -9.91 -0.43 8.40
N LEU A 400 -11.02 -0.06 9.03
CA LEU A 400 -12.19 -0.91 9.24
C LEU A 400 -13.43 -0.16 8.74
N ILE A 401 -14.12 -0.72 7.74
CA ILE A 401 -15.36 -0.14 7.19
C ILE A 401 -16.49 -1.14 7.38
N LEU A 402 -17.34 -0.89 8.37
CA LEU A 402 -18.52 -1.72 8.63
C LEU A 402 -19.73 -1.16 7.89
N THR A 403 -20.32 -1.95 7.01
CA THR A 403 -21.71 -1.81 6.57
C THR A 403 -22.53 -2.83 7.36
N PRO A 404 -23.33 -2.42 8.36
CA PRO A 404 -24.05 -3.36 9.21
C PRO A 404 -25.03 -4.23 8.41
N PRO A 405 -25.17 -5.53 8.72
CA PRO A 405 -26.23 -6.35 8.15
C PRO A 405 -27.61 -5.90 8.67
N THR A 406 -28.66 -6.20 7.91
CA THR A 406 -30.06 -6.04 8.32
C THR A 406 -30.81 -7.36 8.17
N ALA A 407 -32.07 -7.44 8.58
CA ALA A 407 -32.88 -8.65 8.35
C ALA A 407 -33.08 -8.98 6.86
N ALA A 408 -32.98 -7.98 5.97
CA ALA A 408 -33.25 -8.13 4.55
C ALA A 408 -31.98 -8.18 3.68
N LYS A 409 -30.83 -7.81 4.23
CA LYS A 409 -29.62 -7.49 3.48
C LYS A 409 -28.39 -7.91 4.25
N ASP A 410 -27.47 -8.59 3.56
CA ASP A 410 -26.15 -8.88 4.11
C ASP A 410 -25.38 -7.61 4.46
N GLY A 411 -24.47 -7.72 5.40
CA GLY A 411 -23.50 -6.68 5.77
C GLY A 411 -22.13 -6.93 5.18
N SER A 412 -21.19 -6.04 5.47
CA SER A 412 -19.79 -6.20 5.14
C SER A 412 -18.88 -5.57 6.17
N LEU A 413 -17.72 -6.16 6.41
CA LEU A 413 -16.58 -5.47 6.98
C LEU A 413 -15.44 -5.48 5.97
N LEU A 414 -14.98 -4.31 5.56
CA LEU A 414 -13.75 -4.17 4.77
C LEU A 414 -12.60 -3.85 5.73
N VAL A 415 -11.55 -4.67 5.66
CA VAL A 415 -10.34 -4.53 6.48
C VAL A 415 -9.14 -4.27 5.58
N GLY A 416 -8.31 -3.29 5.94
CA GLY A 416 -7.05 -3.02 5.24
C GLY A 416 -5.98 -2.47 6.18
N ILE A 417 -4.72 -2.66 5.80
CA ILE A 417 -3.58 -2.01 6.46
C ILE A 417 -3.07 -0.92 5.53
N GLU A 418 -3.29 0.33 5.95
CA GLU A 418 -2.78 1.51 5.27
C GLU A 418 -1.36 1.84 5.77
N THR A 419 -0.53 2.40 4.89
CA THR A 419 0.84 2.80 5.23
C THR A 419 0.87 3.83 6.37
N ILE A 420 0.00 4.85 6.31
CA ILE A 420 -0.09 5.90 7.34
C ILE A 420 -1.55 6.34 7.54
N LYS A 421 -1.87 6.78 8.76
CA LYS A 421 -3.13 7.47 9.06
C LYS A 421 -3.22 8.78 8.26
N PRO A 422 -4.42 9.22 7.84
CA PRO A 422 -4.60 10.55 7.27
C PRO A 422 -3.93 11.63 8.14
N HIS A 423 -3.18 12.52 7.50
CA HIS A 423 -2.45 13.65 8.11
C HIS A 423 -1.34 13.30 9.12
N ALA A 424 -1.04 12.01 9.35
CA ALA A 424 0.10 11.63 10.19
C ALA A 424 1.44 11.98 9.50
N ALA A 425 2.47 12.21 10.31
CA ALA A 425 3.84 12.36 9.82
C ALA A 425 4.27 11.05 9.15
N SER A 426 4.94 11.13 8.00
CA SER A 426 5.42 9.94 7.27
C SER A 426 6.93 9.78 7.44
N PRO A 427 7.42 8.55 7.70
CA PRO A 427 8.86 8.27 7.76
C PRO A 427 9.54 8.37 6.38
N VAL A 428 8.77 8.58 5.31
CA VAL A 428 9.26 8.66 3.92
C VAL A 428 8.76 9.90 3.18
N GLY A 429 8.26 10.90 3.91
CA GLY A 429 7.86 12.18 3.34
C GLY A 429 6.54 12.18 2.58
N TYR A 430 5.72 11.13 2.74
CA TYR A 430 4.38 11.03 2.18
C TYR A 430 3.39 11.93 2.94
N VAL A 431 2.44 12.54 2.22
CA VAL A 431 1.30 13.25 2.82
C VAL A 431 0.00 12.53 2.44
N HIS A 432 -0.65 11.93 3.43
CA HIS A 432 -1.95 11.29 3.24
C HIS A 432 -3.08 12.29 3.50
N ASN A 433 -3.85 12.65 2.47
CA ASN A 433 -4.99 13.56 2.56
C ASN A 433 -6.14 13.10 1.65
N ALA A 434 -7.25 13.84 1.63
CA ALA A 434 -8.44 13.48 0.84
C ALA A 434 -8.21 13.41 -0.69
N ARG A 435 -7.11 13.99 -1.21
CA ARG A 435 -6.71 13.89 -2.63
C ARG A 435 -5.84 12.68 -2.92
N SER A 436 -5.39 11.98 -1.88
CA SER A 436 -4.65 10.74 -2.03
C SER A 436 -5.53 9.67 -2.66
N THR A 437 -5.04 9.11 -3.76
CA THR A 437 -5.64 7.96 -4.44
C THR A 437 -4.66 6.81 -4.39
N GLU A 438 -5.10 5.61 -4.78
CA GLU A 438 -4.16 4.49 -4.92
C GLU A 438 -2.98 4.82 -5.86
N ALA A 439 -3.20 5.71 -6.85
CA ALA A 439 -2.17 6.14 -7.79
C ALA A 439 -1.18 7.17 -7.21
N THR A 440 -1.50 7.85 -6.11
CA THR A 440 -0.65 8.88 -5.48
C THR A 440 -0.20 8.52 -4.07
N ALA A 441 -0.64 7.37 -3.55
CA ALA A 441 -0.28 6.90 -2.23
C ALA A 441 1.09 6.20 -2.23
N ASN A 442 1.72 6.07 -1.05
CA ASN A 442 2.99 5.35 -0.89
C ASN A 442 2.91 3.98 -1.62
N PRO A 443 3.83 3.68 -2.56
CA PRO A 443 3.83 2.42 -3.30
C PRO A 443 4.06 1.19 -2.40
N GLU A 444 4.71 1.37 -1.26
CA GLU A 444 4.98 0.32 -0.27
C GLU A 444 4.08 0.48 0.96
N SER A 445 3.62 -0.63 1.52
CA SER A 445 2.91 -0.63 2.81
C SER A 445 3.89 -0.65 3.98
N VAL A 446 3.38 -0.44 5.19
CA VAL A 446 4.21 -0.59 6.40
C VAL A 446 4.68 -2.03 6.64
N LEU A 447 4.04 -3.02 6.02
CA LEU A 447 4.45 -4.42 6.08
C LEU A 447 5.40 -4.79 4.93
N HIS A 448 6.03 -3.82 4.26
CA HIS A 448 6.97 -3.99 3.12
C HIS A 448 6.39 -4.57 1.82
N GLY A 449 5.09 -4.81 1.76
CA GLY A 449 4.44 -5.23 0.53
C GLY A 449 4.19 -4.05 -0.42
N HIS A 450 4.68 -4.17 -1.66
CA HIS A 450 4.44 -3.20 -2.72
C HIS A 450 3.05 -3.37 -3.33
N LYS A 451 2.36 -2.27 -3.65
CA LYS A 451 0.99 -2.29 -4.23
C LYS A 451 0.90 -2.95 -5.60
N GLY A 452 1.99 -2.97 -6.37
CA GLY A 452 2.08 -3.72 -7.63
C GLY A 452 2.17 -5.24 -7.46
N ASP A 453 2.25 -5.72 -6.21
CA ASP A 453 2.33 -7.14 -5.82
C ASP A 453 1.08 -7.65 -5.08
N LYS A 454 -0.03 -6.89 -5.14
CA LYS A 454 -1.28 -7.30 -4.48
C LYS A 454 -1.71 -8.70 -4.89
N VAL A 455 -2.17 -9.47 -3.91
CA VAL A 455 -2.86 -10.74 -4.11
C VAL A 455 -4.16 -10.50 -4.89
N GLY A 456 -4.41 -11.34 -5.90
CA GLY A 456 -5.52 -11.21 -6.85
C GLY A 456 -5.17 -10.35 -8.07
N THR A 457 -6.15 -10.14 -8.95
CA THR A 457 -5.96 -9.44 -10.23
C THR A 457 -5.89 -7.91 -10.08
N GLY A 458 -6.10 -7.38 -8.87
CA GLY A 458 -6.10 -5.94 -8.57
C GLY A 458 -7.40 -5.21 -8.97
N GLY A 459 -8.43 -5.94 -9.38
CA GLY A 459 -9.78 -5.42 -9.61
C GLY A 459 -10.49 -5.03 -8.31
N LEU A 460 -11.60 -4.30 -8.42
CA LEU A 460 -12.50 -4.02 -7.28
C LEU A 460 -13.82 -4.79 -7.42
N LYS A 461 -14.32 -4.94 -8.64
CA LYS A 461 -15.67 -5.48 -8.93
C LYS A 461 -15.88 -6.92 -8.47
N HIS A 462 -14.79 -7.68 -8.34
CA HIS A 462 -14.84 -9.10 -8.04
C HIS A 462 -14.52 -9.43 -6.58
N ASN A 463 -14.22 -8.42 -5.74
CA ASN A 463 -13.75 -8.64 -4.36
C ASN A 463 -12.56 -9.61 -4.35
N GLU A 464 -11.41 -9.14 -4.84
CA GLU A 464 -10.22 -9.99 -5.09
C GLU A 464 -9.77 -10.82 -3.89
N ARG A 465 -10.08 -10.35 -2.68
CA ARG A 465 -9.93 -11.07 -1.43
C ARG A 465 -11.23 -11.01 -0.67
N LEU A 466 -11.75 -12.17 -0.29
CA LEU A 466 -13.08 -12.33 0.28
C LEU A 466 -13.02 -13.31 1.46
N VAL A 467 -13.82 -13.04 2.49
CA VAL A 467 -14.22 -14.02 3.49
C VAL A 467 -15.74 -14.08 3.54
N GLU A 468 -16.29 -15.29 3.51
CA GLU A 468 -17.74 -15.55 3.55
C GLU A 468 -18.13 -16.16 4.90
N LEU A 469 -18.64 -15.33 5.83
CA LEU A 469 -18.97 -15.81 7.19
C LEU A 469 -20.05 -16.89 7.19
N ARG A 470 -21.01 -16.81 6.25
CA ARG A 470 -22.05 -17.86 6.11
C ARG A 470 -21.44 -19.23 5.84
N GLU A 471 -20.37 -19.30 5.04
CA GLU A 471 -19.70 -20.56 4.71
C GLU A 471 -18.90 -21.09 5.91
N LEU A 472 -18.20 -20.21 6.64
CA LEU A 472 -17.51 -20.58 7.87
C LEU A 472 -18.46 -21.21 8.91
N GLY A 473 -19.63 -20.60 9.11
CA GLY A 473 -20.64 -21.18 10.01
C GLY A 473 -21.15 -22.55 9.55
N LYS A 474 -21.33 -22.76 8.24
CA LYS A 474 -21.78 -24.04 7.68
C LYS A 474 -20.74 -25.14 7.81
N ALA A 475 -19.47 -24.84 7.57
CA ALA A 475 -18.38 -25.81 7.63
C ALA A 475 -18.22 -26.44 9.03
N GLN A 476 -18.78 -25.80 10.07
CA GLN A 476 -18.63 -26.16 11.47
C GLN A 476 -19.89 -26.81 12.07
N GLY A 477 -20.82 -27.25 11.21
CA GLY A 477 -22.02 -28.01 11.59
C GLY A 477 -23.15 -27.19 12.23
N SER A 478 -22.84 -26.16 13.03
CA SER A 478 -23.84 -25.33 13.71
C SER A 478 -24.60 -24.39 12.78
N GLY A 479 -23.99 -24.02 11.64
CA GLY A 479 -24.51 -22.98 10.76
C GLY A 479 -24.42 -21.56 11.35
N ASP A 480 -23.86 -21.41 12.55
CA ASP A 480 -23.67 -20.13 13.24
C ASP A 480 -22.19 -19.72 13.25
N TRP A 481 -21.87 -18.73 12.42
CA TRP A 481 -20.53 -18.21 12.29
C TRP A 481 -20.03 -17.50 13.56
N ARG A 482 -20.91 -16.99 14.42
CA ARG A 482 -20.50 -16.31 15.68
C ARG A 482 -19.94 -17.31 16.67
N ALA A 483 -20.65 -18.43 16.87
CA ALA A 483 -20.17 -19.52 17.71
C ALA A 483 -18.79 -20.03 17.25
N PHE A 484 -18.57 -20.11 15.93
CA PHE A 484 -17.26 -20.43 15.37
C PHE A 484 -16.19 -19.38 15.73
N LEU A 485 -16.46 -18.09 15.49
CA LEU A 485 -15.53 -17.01 15.82
C LEU A 485 -15.20 -16.96 17.31
N ASP A 486 -16.20 -17.12 18.18
CA ASP A 486 -15.99 -17.15 19.63
C ASP A 486 -15.12 -18.34 20.05
N ARG A 487 -15.28 -19.49 19.39
CA ARG A 487 -14.48 -20.69 19.66
C ARG A 487 -13.01 -20.45 19.29
N ILE A 488 -12.71 -20.04 18.05
CA ILE A 488 -11.31 -19.83 17.62
C ILE A 488 -10.62 -18.73 18.44
N LYS A 489 -11.38 -17.73 18.92
CA LYS A 489 -10.83 -16.70 19.81
C LYS A 489 -10.50 -17.25 21.18
N ARG A 490 -11.37 -18.07 21.78
CA ARG A 490 -11.09 -18.73 23.05
C ARG A 490 -9.89 -19.67 22.95
N GLU A 491 -9.85 -20.52 21.93
CA GLU A 491 -8.74 -21.47 21.71
C GLU A 491 -7.40 -20.74 21.54
N TRP A 492 -7.39 -19.63 20.80
CA TRP A 492 -6.22 -18.77 20.67
C TRP A 492 -5.79 -18.16 22.01
N LEU A 493 -6.74 -17.63 22.80
CA LEU A 493 -6.44 -17.06 24.11
C LEU A 493 -5.93 -18.12 25.10
N ASP A 494 -6.49 -19.33 25.06
CA ASP A 494 -6.05 -20.47 25.87
C ASP A 494 -4.62 -20.90 25.50
N GLU A 495 -4.29 -20.94 24.19
CA GLU A 495 -2.93 -21.23 23.73
C GLU A 495 -1.96 -20.11 24.13
N LEU A 496 -2.37 -18.83 24.06
CA LEU A 496 -1.54 -17.71 24.51
C LEU A 496 -1.24 -17.78 26.00
N GLU A 497 -2.24 -18.08 26.83
CA GLU A 497 -2.08 -18.21 28.28
C GLU A 497 -1.16 -19.38 28.64
N LYS A 498 -1.27 -20.53 27.94
CA LYS A 498 -0.36 -21.67 28.12
C LYS A 498 1.10 -21.32 27.79
N ASN A 499 1.32 -20.39 26.87
CA ASN A 499 2.64 -19.96 26.42
C ASN A 499 3.07 -18.60 27.02
N LYS A 500 2.40 -18.06 28.05
CA LYS A 500 2.67 -16.71 28.57
C LYS A 500 4.11 -16.47 29.02
N ASP A 501 4.78 -17.53 29.49
CA ASP A 501 6.16 -17.50 29.97
C ASP A 501 7.15 -18.07 28.93
N ASP A 502 6.69 -18.44 27.73
CA ASP A 502 7.50 -18.95 26.62
C ASP A 502 7.44 -17.98 25.42
N ALA A 503 8.34 -16.99 25.41
CA ALA A 503 8.43 -16.03 24.32
C ALA A 503 8.70 -16.68 22.96
N ALA A 504 9.49 -17.76 22.91
CA ALA A 504 9.77 -18.48 21.68
C ALA A 504 8.53 -19.26 21.18
N GLY A 505 7.78 -19.86 22.10
CA GLY A 505 6.48 -20.49 21.85
C GLY A 505 5.47 -19.50 21.30
N GLN A 506 5.29 -18.35 21.97
CA GLN A 506 4.40 -17.28 21.48
C GLN A 506 4.80 -16.80 20.09
N ARG A 507 6.09 -16.56 19.86
CA ARG A 507 6.59 -16.16 18.54
C ARG A 507 6.20 -17.17 17.45
N LYS A 508 6.39 -18.48 17.70
CA LYS A 508 5.98 -19.54 16.76
C LYS A 508 4.47 -19.55 16.52
N MET A 509 3.65 -19.28 17.54
CA MET A 509 2.20 -19.15 17.37
C MET A 509 1.86 -18.02 16.40
N TYR A 510 2.49 -16.84 16.56
CA TYR A 510 2.27 -15.71 15.67
C TYR A 510 2.83 -15.95 14.26
N GLU A 511 3.96 -16.64 14.11
CA GLU A 511 4.52 -17.07 12.82
C GLU A 511 3.54 -17.97 12.05
N ARG A 512 2.88 -18.91 12.75
CA ARG A 512 1.80 -19.72 12.16
C ARG A 512 0.61 -18.85 11.79
N LEU A 513 0.20 -17.93 12.68
CA LEU A 513 -0.98 -17.08 12.48
C LEU A 513 -0.87 -16.20 11.24
N VAL A 514 0.29 -15.58 11.01
CA VAL A 514 0.51 -14.74 9.82
C VAL A 514 0.80 -15.54 8.56
N GLY A 515 1.25 -16.79 8.72
CA GLY A 515 1.75 -17.68 7.66
C GLY A 515 0.68 -18.25 6.74
N ARG A 516 1.00 -19.33 6.02
CA ARG A 516 0.06 -20.01 5.11
C ARG A 516 -1.20 -20.47 5.86
N ARG A 517 -2.33 -20.55 5.14
CA ARG A 517 -3.59 -21.06 5.71
C ARG A 517 -3.41 -22.49 6.23
N GLN A 518 -3.75 -22.70 7.49
CA GLN A 518 -3.69 -24.02 8.15
C GLN A 518 -5.01 -24.45 8.79
N HIS A 519 -6.03 -23.58 8.83
CA HIS A 519 -7.30 -23.88 9.51
C HIS A 519 -7.12 -24.27 10.99
N PHE A 520 -6.62 -23.32 11.80
CA PHE A 520 -6.34 -23.54 13.23
C PHE A 520 -7.47 -24.23 14.00
N TYR A 521 -7.13 -25.25 14.81
CA TYR A 521 -8.10 -25.87 15.71
C TYR A 521 -9.30 -26.56 15.04
N GLU A 522 -9.26 -26.81 13.73
CA GLU A 522 -10.20 -27.75 13.12
C GLU A 522 -9.86 -29.17 13.60
N GLN A 523 -10.81 -29.83 14.27
CA GLN A 523 -10.74 -31.26 14.52
C GLN A 523 -10.79 -31.96 13.16
N THR A 524 -9.65 -32.49 12.73
CA THR A 524 -9.57 -33.37 11.57
C THR A 524 -10.09 -34.74 12.03
N GLU A 525 -11.39 -34.99 11.90
CA GLU A 525 -11.99 -36.34 12.08
C GLU A 525 -11.56 -37.34 10.98
N GLN A 526 -10.37 -37.21 10.38
CA GLN A 526 -9.94 -38.05 9.25
C GLN A 526 -8.52 -38.61 9.36
N THR A 527 -7.86 -38.54 10.51
CA THR A 527 -6.52 -39.16 10.68
C THR A 527 -6.54 -40.47 11.46
N GLU A 528 -7.67 -40.93 12.00
CA GLU A 528 -7.74 -42.20 12.76
C GLU A 528 -8.27 -43.42 11.99
N GLN A 529 -8.60 -43.30 10.70
CA GLN A 529 -9.08 -44.45 9.90
C GLN A 529 -8.02 -45.12 9.02
N THR A 530 -6.78 -44.64 8.97
CA THR A 530 -5.73 -45.25 8.14
C THR A 530 -4.78 -46.17 8.93
N ASP A 531 -4.74 -46.06 10.26
CA ASP A 531 -3.82 -46.86 11.10
C ASP A 531 -4.48 -48.14 11.69
N GLN A 532 -5.67 -48.53 11.23
CA GLN A 532 -6.30 -49.82 11.57
C GLN A 532 -6.50 -50.76 10.37
N ALA A 533 -5.86 -50.45 9.24
CA ALA A 533 -5.87 -51.29 8.06
C ALA A 533 -4.48 -51.35 7.40
N GLU A 534 -3.47 -51.75 8.18
CA GLU A 534 -2.25 -52.40 7.66
C GLU A 534 -1.95 -53.67 8.44
#